data_AF-A0A3D1QYZ1-F1
#
_entry.id   AF-A0A3D1QYZ1-F1
#
_cell.length_a   1.000
_cell.length_b   1.000
_cell.length_c   1.000
_cell.angle_alpha   90.00
_cell.angle_beta   90.00
_cell.angle_gamma   90.00
#
_symmetry.space_group_name_H-M   'P 1'
#
loop_
_entity.id
_entity.type
_entity.pdbx_description
1 polymer ?
#
loop_
_entity_poly.entity_id
_entity_poly.type
_entity_poly.pdbx_seq_one_letter_code
_entity_poly.pdbx_strand_id
1 'polypeptide(L)'
;ARDFVLRVARKKAHAVSPRHPGRVVLAADTAVVLGRHLFGKPRGAEDALRMLRSLSGEEHQVITGVCALGPGGQHEAAVATRVRFAPVSEAQARWYVATGEPSDKAGGYAIQERGGMLVESIEGSFSNVVGLPLAETLVLVSKAGLLLPWEAEQ
;
A
#
# COMPACT_ATOMS: atom_id res chain seq x y z
N ALA A 1 -4.93 6.57 -10.67
CA ALA A 1 -4.18 5.98 -9.53
C ALA A 1 -4.34 4.46 -9.45
N ARG A 2 -5.57 3.91 -9.49
CA ARG A 2 -5.83 2.45 -9.50
C ARG A 2 -5.06 1.72 -10.61
N ASP A 3 -5.16 2.19 -11.86
CA ASP A 3 -4.44 1.58 -12.99
C ASP A 3 -2.92 1.65 -12.85
N PHE A 4 -2.41 2.70 -12.17
CA PHE A 4 -0.99 2.85 -11.92
C PHE A 4 -0.49 1.75 -10.98
N VAL A 5 -1.12 1.58 -9.81
CA VAL A 5 -0.69 0.57 -8.83
C VAL A 5 -0.87 -0.85 -9.36
N LEU A 6 -1.95 -1.12 -10.11
CA LEU A 6 -2.15 -2.41 -10.79
C LEU A 6 -1.05 -2.69 -11.82
N ARG A 7 -0.75 -1.71 -12.68
CA ARG A 7 0.31 -1.86 -13.67
C ARG A 7 1.67 -2.13 -13.03
N VAL A 8 1.99 -1.47 -11.91
CA VAL A 8 3.25 -1.69 -11.20
C VAL A 8 3.28 -3.06 -10.51
N ALA A 9 2.20 -3.44 -9.80
CA ALA A 9 2.08 -4.75 -9.18
C ALA A 9 2.20 -5.90 -10.21
N ARG A 10 1.55 -5.77 -11.37
CA ARG A 10 1.68 -6.72 -12.48
C ARG A 10 3.11 -6.84 -12.97
N LYS A 11 3.79 -5.70 -13.21
CA LYS A 11 5.20 -5.71 -13.65
C LYS A 11 6.11 -6.40 -12.63
N LYS A 12 5.89 -6.19 -11.33
CA LYS A 12 6.63 -6.87 -10.26
C LYS A 12 6.42 -8.38 -10.29
N ALA A 13 5.17 -8.84 -10.41
CA ALA A 13 4.85 -10.27 -10.48
C ALA A 13 5.51 -10.94 -11.71
N HIS A 14 5.39 -10.35 -12.90
CA HIS A 14 6.00 -10.85 -14.14
C HIS A 14 7.53 -10.84 -14.13
N ALA A 15 8.15 -9.93 -13.38
CA ALA A 15 9.61 -9.92 -13.23
C ALA A 15 10.14 -11.07 -12.36
N VAL A 16 9.29 -11.67 -11.53
CA VAL A 16 9.66 -12.72 -10.57
C VAL A 16 9.20 -14.10 -11.04
N SER A 17 8.05 -14.22 -11.71
CA SER A 17 7.46 -15.51 -12.11
C SER A 17 8.38 -16.43 -12.93
N PRO A 18 9.26 -15.96 -13.85
CA PRO A 18 10.15 -16.86 -14.58
C PRO A 18 11.17 -17.59 -13.69
N ARG A 19 11.46 -17.06 -12.50
CA ARG A 19 12.38 -17.66 -11.52
C ARG A 19 11.72 -18.72 -10.65
N HIS A 20 10.39 -18.82 -10.66
CA HIS A 20 9.61 -19.69 -9.79
C HIS A 20 8.49 -20.41 -10.56
N PRO A 21 8.83 -21.27 -11.54
CA PRO A 21 7.84 -21.98 -12.33
C PRO A 21 6.93 -22.83 -11.43
N GLY A 22 5.62 -22.85 -11.76
CA GLY A 22 4.61 -23.60 -11.01
C GLY A 22 4.26 -23.06 -9.62
N ARG A 23 4.86 -21.95 -9.18
CA ARG A 23 4.52 -21.28 -7.91
C ARG A 23 3.59 -20.10 -8.15
N VAL A 24 2.79 -19.78 -7.14
CA VAL A 24 2.04 -18.52 -7.09
C VAL A 24 3.00 -17.40 -6.68
N VAL A 25 3.09 -16.37 -7.50
CA VAL A 25 3.80 -15.13 -7.24
C VAL A 25 2.81 -14.04 -6.89
N LEU A 26 2.98 -13.44 -5.71
CA LEU A 26 2.21 -12.30 -5.24
C LEU A 26 3.07 -11.04 -5.32
N ALA A 27 2.50 -9.97 -5.88
CA ALA A 27 3.11 -8.65 -5.85
C ALA A 27 2.07 -7.57 -5.57
N ALA A 28 2.49 -6.52 -4.88
CA ALA A 28 1.67 -5.36 -4.59
C ALA A 28 2.40 -4.04 -4.85
N ASP A 29 1.64 -2.98 -5.01
CA ASP A 29 2.13 -1.61 -5.05
C ASP A 29 1.10 -0.66 -4.43
N THR A 30 1.56 0.33 -3.67
CA THR A 30 0.70 1.23 -2.89
C THR A 30 1.04 2.67 -3.22
N ALA A 31 0.01 3.48 -3.41
CA ALA A 31 0.14 4.91 -3.63
C ALA A 31 -0.80 5.69 -2.71
N VAL A 32 -0.33 6.85 -2.25
CA VAL A 32 -1.15 7.81 -1.51
C VAL A 32 -1.61 8.91 -2.46
N VAL A 33 -2.87 9.31 -2.39
CA VAL A 33 -3.48 10.26 -3.33
C VAL A 33 -4.28 11.33 -2.57
N LEU A 34 -3.93 12.60 -2.78
CA LEU A 34 -4.71 13.75 -2.31
C LEU A 34 -5.19 14.56 -3.52
N GLY A 35 -6.51 14.57 -3.75
CA GLY A 35 -7.11 15.17 -4.95
C GLY A 35 -6.52 14.57 -6.24
N ARG A 36 -5.73 15.36 -6.97
CA ARG A 36 -5.05 14.93 -8.21
C ARG A 36 -3.57 14.55 -8.01
N HIS A 37 -3.03 14.76 -6.80
CA HIS A 37 -1.62 14.53 -6.51
C HIS A 37 -1.38 13.10 -6.05
N LEU A 38 -0.36 12.45 -6.62
CA LEU A 38 0.07 11.10 -6.24
C LEU A 38 1.40 11.20 -5.51
N PHE A 39 1.44 10.71 -4.27
CA PHE A 39 2.65 10.63 -3.47
C PHE A 39 3.25 9.23 -3.54
N GLY A 40 4.48 9.18 -4.06
CA GLY A 40 5.35 8.02 -3.92
C GLY A 40 6.15 8.09 -2.62
N LYS A 41 7.30 7.41 -2.60
CA LYS A 41 8.27 7.52 -1.49
C LYS A 41 8.93 8.90 -1.49
N PRO A 42 9.19 9.52 -0.32
CA PRO A 42 9.90 10.78 -0.27
C PRO A 42 11.34 10.62 -0.77
N ARG A 43 11.84 11.64 -1.48
CA ARG A 43 13.25 11.68 -1.96
C ARG A 43 14.25 12.10 -0.89
N GLY A 44 13.77 12.48 0.29
CA GLY A 44 14.57 12.93 1.41
C GLY A 44 13.70 13.62 2.47
N ALA A 45 14.34 14.07 3.56
CA ALA A 45 13.64 14.65 4.72
C ALA A 45 12.74 15.85 4.35
N GLU A 46 13.22 16.76 3.49
CA GLU A 46 12.43 17.91 3.04
C GLU A 46 11.20 17.50 2.21
N ASP A 47 11.34 16.45 1.40
CA ASP A 47 10.23 15.92 0.61
C ASP A 47 9.20 15.28 1.53
N ALA A 48 9.63 14.51 2.53
CA ALA A 48 8.75 13.96 3.55
C ALA A 48 8.00 15.06 4.31
N LEU A 49 8.68 16.15 4.72
CA LEU A 49 8.02 17.30 5.35
C LEU A 49 6.98 17.94 4.44
N ARG A 50 7.28 18.14 3.15
CA ARG A 50 6.29 18.66 2.19
C ARG A 50 5.07 17.75 2.05
N MET A 51 5.28 16.43 2.00
CA MET A 51 4.20 15.45 1.94
C MET A 51 3.32 15.54 3.20
N LEU A 52 3.92 15.50 4.39
CA LEU A 52 3.20 15.58 5.67
C LEU A 52 2.41 16.88 5.82
N ARG A 53 2.98 18.03 5.41
CA ARG A 53 2.26 19.31 5.40
C ARG A 53 1.07 19.31 4.45
N SER A 54 1.20 18.65 3.30
CA SER A 54 0.12 18.56 2.31
C SER A 54 -1.03 17.69 2.81
N LEU A 55 -0.73 16.63 3.57
CA LEU A 55 -1.71 15.68 4.11
C LEU A 55 -2.31 16.14 5.45
N SER A 56 -1.66 17.05 6.18
CA SER A 56 -2.08 17.52 7.50
C SER A 56 -3.51 18.05 7.51
N GLY A 57 -4.39 17.48 8.35
CA GLY A 57 -5.80 17.88 8.46
C GLY A 57 -6.67 17.48 7.27
N GLU A 58 -6.09 16.86 6.24
CA GLU A 58 -6.77 16.47 5.02
C GLU A 58 -7.19 15.00 5.06
N GLU A 59 -8.12 14.66 4.18
CA GLU A 59 -8.45 13.27 3.87
C GLU A 59 -7.88 12.90 2.51
N HIS A 60 -7.18 11.77 2.48
CA HIS A 60 -6.55 11.22 1.29
C HIS A 60 -6.93 9.76 1.10
N GLN A 61 -6.62 9.24 -0.09
CA GLN A 61 -6.83 7.84 -0.41
C GLN A 61 -5.50 7.10 -0.41
N VAL A 62 -5.47 5.95 0.25
CA VAL A 62 -4.41 4.95 0.08
C VAL A 62 -4.94 3.85 -0.81
N ILE A 63 -4.28 3.66 -1.95
CA ILE A 63 -4.70 2.70 -2.97
C ILE A 63 -3.60 1.66 -3.14
N THR A 64 -3.92 0.40 -2.87
CA THR A 64 -3.02 -0.73 -3.13
C THR A 64 -3.55 -1.56 -4.28
N GLY A 65 -2.70 -1.78 -5.28
CA GLY A 65 -2.91 -2.76 -6.34
C GLY A 65 -2.19 -4.06 -5.99
N VAL A 66 -2.87 -5.19 -6.14
CA VAL A 66 -2.34 -6.53 -5.89
C VAL A 66 -2.47 -7.36 -7.17
N CYS A 67 -1.43 -8.13 -7.49
CA CYS A 67 -1.38 -9.08 -8.58
C CYS A 67 -0.92 -10.43 -8.05
N ALA A 68 -1.73 -11.47 -8.24
CA ALA A 68 -1.36 -12.86 -8.04
C ALA A 68 -1.23 -13.53 -9.42
N LEU A 69 -0.10 -14.18 -9.66
CA LEU A 69 0.22 -14.87 -10.91
C LEU A 69 0.65 -16.30 -10.59
N GLY A 70 -0.03 -17.30 -11.14
CA GLY A 70 0.30 -18.71 -10.89
C GLY A 70 -0.35 -19.66 -11.90
N PRO A 71 -0.38 -20.97 -11.60
CA PRO A 71 -1.00 -21.98 -12.48
C PRO A 71 -2.47 -21.71 -12.82
N GLY A 72 -3.22 -21.07 -11.91
CA GLY A 72 -4.60 -20.65 -12.11
C GLY A 72 -4.76 -19.34 -12.90
N GLY A 73 -3.67 -18.80 -13.46
CA GLY A 73 -3.65 -17.58 -14.26
C GLY A 73 -3.26 -16.32 -13.47
N GLN A 74 -3.56 -15.16 -14.04
CA GLN A 74 -3.29 -13.84 -13.47
C GLN A 74 -4.58 -13.23 -12.92
N HIS A 75 -4.56 -12.86 -11.65
CA HIS A 75 -5.70 -12.26 -10.95
C HIS A 75 -5.26 -10.99 -10.22
N GLU A 76 -6.07 -9.95 -10.30
CA GLU A 76 -5.72 -8.62 -9.78
C GLU A 76 -6.87 -7.95 -9.05
N ALA A 77 -6.54 -7.13 -8.05
CA ALA A 77 -7.49 -6.27 -7.37
C ALA A 77 -6.82 -4.94 -7.00
N ALA A 78 -7.61 -3.86 -6.99
CA ALA A 78 -7.21 -2.58 -6.44
C ALA A 78 -8.15 -2.20 -5.30
N VAL A 79 -7.61 -1.91 -4.14
CA VAL A 79 -8.39 -1.53 -2.95
C VAL A 79 -8.05 -0.08 -2.62
N ALA A 80 -9.06 0.70 -2.26
CA ALA A 80 -8.90 2.08 -1.84
C ALA A 80 -9.42 2.22 -0.41
N THR A 81 -8.73 3.00 0.40
CA THR A 81 -9.12 3.31 1.78
C THR A 81 -8.94 4.80 2.01
N ARG A 82 -9.95 5.43 2.59
CA ARG A 82 -9.85 6.84 3.01
C ARG A 82 -9.11 6.89 4.34
N VAL A 83 -8.20 7.83 4.47
CA VAL A 83 -7.45 8.10 5.69
C VAL A 83 -7.53 9.60 5.94
N ARG A 84 -7.95 9.98 7.15
CA ARG A 84 -7.95 11.37 7.59
C ARG A 84 -6.80 11.60 8.56
N PHE A 85 -6.00 12.61 8.29
CA PHE A 85 -4.99 13.07 9.24
C PHE A 85 -5.60 14.08 10.20
N ALA A 86 -5.16 14.02 11.46
CA ALA A 86 -5.31 15.14 12.37
C ALA A 86 -4.45 16.32 11.86
N PRO A 87 -4.71 17.56 12.31
CA PRO A 87 -3.78 18.67 12.08
C PRO A 87 -2.38 18.33 12.63
N VAL A 88 -1.37 18.36 11.76
CA VAL A 88 0.03 18.05 12.11
C VAL A 88 0.82 19.36 12.21
N SER A 89 1.29 19.68 13.42
CA SER A 89 2.15 20.84 13.60
C SER A 89 3.53 20.63 12.96
N GLU A 90 4.18 21.74 12.62
CA GLU A 90 5.54 21.72 12.06
C GLU A 90 6.54 20.99 12.97
N ALA A 91 6.42 21.14 14.29
CA ALA A 91 7.28 20.45 15.26
C ALA A 91 7.05 18.93 15.24
N GLN A 92 5.78 18.48 15.20
CA GLN A 92 5.45 17.07 15.08
C GLN A 92 5.97 16.47 13.76
N ALA A 93 5.78 17.17 12.63
CA ALA A 93 6.27 16.72 11.33
C ALA A 93 7.80 16.56 11.31
N ARG A 94 8.54 17.53 11.86
CA ARG A 94 10.01 17.46 11.96
C ARG A 94 10.48 16.33 12.85
N TRP A 95 9.86 16.16 14.02
CA TRP A 95 10.18 15.05 14.89
C TRP A 95 9.94 13.71 14.19
N TYR A 96 8.80 13.56 13.52
CA TYR A 96 8.46 12.32 12.83
C TYR A 96 9.45 12.00 11.70
N VAL A 97 9.81 12.98 10.88
CA VAL A 97 10.81 12.82 9.82
C VAL A 97 12.19 12.46 10.38
N ALA A 98 12.57 13.02 11.53
CA ALA A 98 13.85 12.71 12.19
C ALA A 98 13.94 11.25 12.68
N THR A 99 12.82 10.54 12.81
CA THR A 99 12.84 9.10 13.15
C THR A 99 13.35 8.23 11.99
N GLY A 100 13.39 8.75 10.76
CA GLY A 100 13.73 8.01 9.54
C GLY A 100 12.61 7.11 9.00
N GLU A 101 11.54 6.89 9.78
CA GLU A 101 10.39 6.04 9.41
C GLU A 101 9.71 6.44 8.08
N PRO A 102 9.60 7.74 7.71
CA PRO A 102 8.98 8.13 6.44
C PRO A 102 9.70 7.69 5.17
N SER A 103 11.01 7.41 5.26
CA SER A 103 11.92 7.38 4.10
C SER A 103 11.54 6.37 3.01
N ASP A 104 10.95 5.24 3.38
CA ASP A 104 10.58 4.16 2.45
C ASP A 104 9.06 4.02 2.24
N LYS A 105 8.26 4.98 2.73
CA LYS A 105 6.79 4.91 2.76
C LYS A 105 6.15 5.87 1.76
N ALA A 106 5.18 5.39 0.99
CA ALA A 106 4.40 6.24 0.10
C ALA A 106 3.64 7.30 0.93
N GLY A 107 3.71 8.57 0.54
CA GLY A 107 3.11 9.67 1.31
C GLY A 107 3.88 10.06 2.57
N GLY A 108 5.03 9.41 2.85
CA GLY A 108 5.90 9.78 3.97
C GLY A 108 5.36 9.42 5.35
N TYR A 109 4.49 8.41 5.47
CA TYR A 109 4.05 7.91 6.78
C TYR A 109 3.74 6.40 6.77
N ALA A 110 3.77 5.76 7.94
CA ALA A 110 3.35 4.38 8.16
C ALA A 110 2.32 4.30 9.30
N ILE A 111 1.11 3.83 9.01
CA ILE A 111 0.02 3.78 9.99
C ILE A 111 0.28 2.76 11.11
N GLN A 112 1.01 1.68 10.82
CA GLN A 112 1.32 0.61 11.78
C GLN A 112 2.49 0.93 12.73
N GLU A 113 3.17 2.05 12.50
CA GLU A 113 4.34 2.50 13.26
C GLU A 113 4.02 3.84 13.96
N ARG A 114 5.02 4.70 14.21
CA ARG A 114 4.78 6.00 14.88
C ARG A 114 3.90 6.92 14.05
N GLY A 115 3.90 6.78 12.72
CA GLY A 115 3.01 7.52 11.82
C GLY A 115 1.52 7.33 12.10
N GLY A 116 1.13 6.27 12.81
CA GLY A 116 -0.24 6.08 13.30
C GLY A 116 -0.74 7.24 14.17
N MET A 117 0.15 7.96 14.88
CA MET A 117 -0.23 9.12 15.69
C MET A 117 -0.79 10.29 14.88
N LEU A 118 -0.54 10.31 13.56
CA LEU A 118 -0.99 11.37 12.66
C LEU A 118 -2.42 11.12 12.15
N VAL A 119 -2.93 9.89 12.28
CA VAL A 119 -4.20 9.45 11.71
C VAL A 119 -5.33 9.66 12.71
N GLU A 120 -6.33 10.44 12.31
CA GLU A 120 -7.56 10.66 13.06
C GLU A 120 -8.56 9.52 12.81
N SER A 121 -8.73 9.11 11.55
CA SER A 121 -9.67 8.04 11.20
C SER A 121 -9.30 7.34 9.90
N ILE A 122 -9.83 6.12 9.75
CA ILE A 122 -9.76 5.32 8.53
C ILE A 122 -11.16 4.86 8.14
N GLU A 123 -11.43 4.83 6.84
CA GLU A 123 -12.65 4.24 6.29
C GLU A 123 -12.30 3.32 5.12
N GLY A 124 -12.34 2.02 5.41
CA GLY A 124 -11.92 0.96 4.50
C GLY A 124 -11.02 -0.05 5.18
N SER A 125 -10.05 -0.58 4.45
CA SER A 125 -9.21 -1.69 4.90
C SER A 125 -7.91 -1.19 5.52
N PHE A 126 -7.70 -1.50 6.81
CA PHE A 126 -6.42 -1.21 7.48
C PHE A 126 -5.24 -1.91 6.79
N SER A 127 -5.41 -3.20 6.42
CA SER A 127 -4.35 -3.96 5.74
C SER A 127 -4.03 -3.40 4.35
N ASN A 128 -5.01 -2.81 3.66
CA ASN A 128 -4.75 -2.04 2.43
C ASN A 128 -3.83 -0.84 2.68
N VAL A 129 -4.04 -0.10 3.79
CA VAL A 129 -3.18 1.06 4.14
C VAL A 129 -1.76 0.62 4.49
N VAL A 130 -1.61 -0.52 5.17
CA VAL A 130 -0.29 -1.13 5.46
C VAL A 130 0.42 -1.54 4.16
N GLY A 131 -0.33 -1.88 3.10
CA GLY A 131 0.20 -2.12 1.76
C GLY A 131 -0.15 -3.50 1.18
N LEU A 132 -1.02 -4.27 1.83
CA LEU A 132 -1.53 -5.53 1.30
C LEU A 132 -2.96 -5.80 1.78
N PRO A 133 -4.00 -5.55 0.97
CA PRO A 133 -5.38 -5.84 1.32
C PRO A 133 -5.60 -7.36 1.47
N LEU A 134 -5.59 -7.86 2.70
CA LEU A 134 -5.49 -9.29 2.98
C LEU A 134 -6.73 -10.08 2.52
N ALA A 135 -7.93 -9.54 2.68
CA ALA A 135 -9.16 -10.22 2.28
C ALA A 135 -9.20 -10.48 0.76
N GLU A 136 -8.91 -9.46 -0.03
CA GLU A 136 -8.80 -9.56 -1.48
C GLU A 136 -7.62 -10.45 -1.88
N THR A 137 -6.49 -10.31 -1.20
CA THR A 137 -5.28 -11.11 -1.46
C THR A 137 -5.57 -12.61 -1.34
N LEU A 138 -6.29 -13.04 -0.30
CA LEU A 138 -6.66 -14.45 -0.10
C LEU A 138 -7.46 -15.00 -1.30
N VAL A 139 -8.43 -14.23 -1.80
CA VAL A 139 -9.22 -14.62 -2.98
C VAL A 139 -8.34 -14.71 -4.23
N LEU A 140 -7.42 -13.76 -4.43
CA LEU A 140 -6.55 -13.73 -5.60
C LEU A 140 -5.56 -14.89 -5.61
N VAL A 141 -4.92 -15.19 -4.47
CA VAL A 141 -3.92 -16.28 -4.41
C VAL A 141 -4.55 -17.65 -4.57
N SER A 142 -5.76 -17.86 -4.01
CA SER A 142 -6.54 -19.09 -4.24
C SER A 142 -6.86 -19.27 -5.72
N LYS A 143 -7.42 -18.24 -6.37
CA LYS A 143 -7.67 -18.26 -7.84
C LYS A 143 -6.41 -18.46 -8.67
N ALA A 144 -5.26 -17.98 -8.21
CA ALA A 144 -3.98 -18.18 -8.88
C ALA A 144 -3.42 -19.61 -8.70
N GLY A 145 -4.06 -20.45 -7.88
CA GLY A 145 -3.70 -21.86 -7.67
C GLY A 145 -2.98 -22.15 -6.36
N LEU A 146 -3.06 -21.26 -5.36
CA LEU A 146 -2.57 -21.55 -4.00
C LEU A 146 -3.65 -22.32 -3.24
N LEU A 147 -3.36 -23.54 -2.82
CA LEU A 147 -4.22 -24.29 -1.92
C LEU A 147 -4.20 -23.65 -0.54
N LEU A 148 -5.37 -23.24 -0.04
CA LEU A 148 -5.47 -22.63 1.29
C LEU A 148 -5.51 -23.73 2.37
N PRO A 149 -5.00 -23.45 3.60
CA PRO A 149 -4.90 -24.47 4.64
C PRO A 149 -6.23 -25.16 5.00
N TRP A 150 -7.36 -24.47 4.85
CA TRP A 150 -8.71 -25.02 5.10
C TRP A 150 -9.33 -25.73 3.90
N GLU A 151 -8.69 -25.71 2.74
CA GLU A 151 -9.10 -26.45 1.53
C GLU A 151 -8.35 -27.80 1.41
N ALA A 152 -7.27 -27.99 2.17
CA ALA A 152 -6.40 -29.16 2.08
C ALA A 152 -6.95 -30.41 2.80
N GLU A 153 -8.05 -30.29 3.55
CA GLU A 153 -8.67 -31.37 4.31
C GLU A 153 -10.05 -31.79 3.76
N GLN A 154 -10.44 -31.34 2.55
CA GLN A 154 -11.61 -31.82 1.81
C GLN A 154 -11.21 -32.70 0.63
#